data_AF-A0A9Q0IJN3-F1
#
_entry.id   AF-A0A9Q0IJN3-F1
#
_cell.length_a   1.000
_cell.length_b   1.000
_cell.length_c   1.000
_cell.angle_alpha   90.00
_cell.angle_beta   90.00
_cell.angle_gamma   90.00
#
_symmetry.space_group_name_H-M   'P 1'
#
loop_
_entity.id
_entity.type
_entity.pdbx_description
1 polymer ?
#
loop_
_entity_poly.entity_id
_entity_poly.type
_entity_poly.pdbx_seq_one_letter_code
_entity_poly.pdbx_strand_id
1 'polypeptide(L)'
;MDMDAMSNTIKAWVENPAKFARAHGVTVSNTANMTAPEEQLHILIVEGFLLYNYGPLMDVFNKCYYISIPYQECKNRRSMRQYTVPDPPGLFDGHVWPMYLKHRREMEESPLTIGGVT
;
A
#
# COMPACT_ATOMS: atom_id res chain seq x y z
N MET A 1 -6.18 -0.64 -10.29
CA MET A 1 -5.89 -1.40 -9.06
C MET A 1 -7.22 -1.85 -8.54
N ASP A 2 -7.40 -3.16 -8.32
CA ASP A 2 -8.62 -3.69 -7.75
C ASP A 2 -8.51 -3.61 -6.21
N MET A 3 -9.09 -2.54 -5.64
CA MET A 3 -9.01 -2.27 -4.20
C MET A 3 -9.82 -3.27 -3.39
N ASP A 4 -10.91 -3.81 -3.95
CA ASP A 4 -11.75 -4.80 -3.29
C ASP A 4 -10.99 -6.14 -3.18
N ALA A 5 -10.35 -6.57 -4.27
CA ALA A 5 -9.48 -7.74 -4.26
C ALA A 5 -8.31 -7.60 -3.27
N MET A 6 -7.70 -6.41 -3.19
CA MET A 6 -6.64 -6.12 -2.21
C MET A 6 -7.16 -6.24 -0.78
N SER A 7 -8.29 -5.58 -0.47
CA SER A 7 -8.93 -5.67 0.85
C SER A 7 -9.25 -7.11 1.26
N ASN A 8 -9.77 -7.92 0.33
CA ASN A 8 -10.06 -9.33 0.60
C ASN A 8 -8.79 -10.15 0.87
N THR A 9 -7.70 -9.86 0.14
CA THR A 9 -6.40 -10.51 0.33
C THR A 9 -5.80 -10.16 1.69
N ILE A 10 -5.89 -8.89 2.09
CA ILE A 10 -5.46 -8.42 3.41
C ILE A 10 -6.27 -9.09 4.52
N LYS A 11 -7.59 -9.17 4.40
CA LYS A 11 -8.46 -9.83 5.39
C LYS A 11 -8.10 -11.31 5.54
N ALA A 12 -7.86 -12.02 4.43
CA ALA A 12 -7.42 -13.41 4.46
C ALA A 12 -6.04 -13.58 5.14
N TRP A 13 -5.14 -12.60 4.96
CA TRP A 13 -3.86 -12.58 5.67
C TRP A 13 -4.05 -12.34 7.18
N VAL A 14 -4.89 -11.37 7.56
CA VAL A 14 -5.17 -11.04 8.98
C VAL A 14 -5.81 -12.22 9.71
N GLU A 15 -6.69 -12.97 9.06
CA GLU A 15 -7.34 -14.15 9.66
C GLU A 15 -6.33 -15.24 10.04
N ASN A 16 -5.36 -15.53 9.16
CA ASN A 16 -4.33 -16.52 9.44
C ASN A 16 -3.08 -16.34 8.55
N PRO A 17 -2.07 -15.56 9.01
CA PRO A 17 -0.87 -15.27 8.22
C PRO A 17 -0.10 -16.52 7.79
N ALA A 18 -0.02 -17.55 8.64
CA ALA A 18 0.71 -18.78 8.37
C ALA A 18 -0.01 -19.67 7.34
N LYS A 19 -1.34 -19.75 7.39
CA LYS A 19 -2.15 -20.43 6.36
C LYS A 19 -2.07 -19.67 5.03
N PHE A 20 -2.17 -18.34 5.07
CA PHE A 20 -2.03 -17.49 3.91
C PHE A 20 -0.67 -17.70 3.23
N ALA A 21 0.42 -17.60 3.97
CA ALA A 21 1.79 -17.81 3.46
C ALA A 21 1.93 -19.18 2.77
N ARG A 22 1.46 -20.26 3.42
CA ARG A 22 1.49 -21.61 2.84
C ARG A 22 0.65 -21.74 1.57
N ALA A 23 -0.55 -21.14 1.53
CA ALA A 23 -1.41 -21.14 0.34
C ALA A 23 -0.78 -20.37 -0.84
N HIS A 24 0.09 -19.41 -0.54
CA HIS A 24 0.84 -18.63 -1.52
C HIS A 24 2.27 -19.17 -1.77
N GLY A 25 2.57 -20.41 -1.35
CA GLY A 25 3.85 -21.08 -1.63
C GLY A 25 5.05 -20.54 -0.85
N VAL A 26 4.82 -19.74 0.19
CA VAL A 26 5.87 -19.23 1.07
C VAL A 26 6.16 -20.26 2.15
N THR A 27 7.41 -20.74 2.19
CA THR A 27 7.87 -21.65 3.26
C THR A 27 7.92 -20.91 4.58
N VAL A 28 7.00 -21.27 5.48
CA VAL A 28 7.04 -20.81 6.87
C VAL A 28 7.83 -21.85 7.65
N SER A 29 8.98 -21.48 8.19
CA SER A 29 9.76 -22.34 9.09
C SER A 29 8.87 -22.83 10.23
N ASN A 30 8.85 -24.14 10.48
CA ASN A 30 8.14 -24.68 11.63
C ASN A 30 8.86 -24.15 12.87
N THR A 31 8.27 -23.17 13.55
CA THR A 31 8.78 -22.59 14.79
C THR A 31 8.50 -23.54 15.96
N ALA A 32 8.86 -24.82 15.80
CA ALA A 32 8.65 -25.88 16.79
C ALA A 32 9.33 -25.60 18.15
N ASN A 33 10.21 -24.59 18.19
CA ASN A 33 10.90 -24.13 19.39
C ASN A 33 10.43 -22.74 19.89
N MET A 34 9.45 -22.11 19.24
CA MET A 34 8.85 -20.87 19.76
C MET A 34 7.69 -21.23 20.68
N THR A 35 7.75 -20.69 21.89
CA THR A 35 6.74 -20.81 22.92
C THR A 35 5.42 -20.24 22.40
N ALA A 36 4.42 -21.11 22.24
CA ALA A 36 3.03 -20.81 21.91
C ALA A 36 2.74 -20.11 20.53
N PRO A 37 1.70 -20.56 19.79
CA PRO A 37 1.28 -19.95 18.51
C PRO A 37 1.02 -18.44 18.57
N GLU A 38 0.66 -17.92 19.74
CA GLU A 38 0.38 -16.51 20.01
C GLU A 38 1.62 -15.59 20.06
N GLU A 39 2.86 -16.12 20.08
CA GLU A 39 4.08 -15.30 20.16
C GLU A 39 4.74 -15.01 18.80
N GLN A 40 4.22 -15.52 17.69
CA GLN A 40 4.83 -15.32 16.38
C GLN A 40 4.41 -13.98 15.74
N LEU A 41 5.34 -13.02 15.71
CA LEU A 41 5.13 -11.73 15.05
C LEU A 41 5.15 -11.89 13.52
N HIS A 42 4.02 -11.68 12.88
CA HIS A 42 3.89 -11.59 11.43
C HIS A 42 3.77 -10.12 11.00
N ILE A 43 4.50 -9.74 9.95
CA ILE A 43 4.49 -8.36 9.41
C ILE A 43 3.93 -8.39 8.00
N LEU A 44 2.92 -7.56 7.74
CA LEU A 44 2.40 -7.29 6.40
C LEU A 44 2.80 -5.88 5.97
N ILE A 45 3.39 -5.77 4.78
CA ILE A 45 3.63 -4.48 4.12
C ILE A 45 2.59 -4.35 3.01
N VAL A 46 1.74 -3.33 3.12
CA VAL A 46 0.78 -2.97 2.08
C VAL A 46 1.31 -1.72 1.37
N GLU A 47 1.48 -1.81 0.05
CA GLU A 47 2.01 -0.71 -0.77
C GLU A 47 1.06 -0.33 -1.89
N GLY A 48 0.98 0.97 -2.17
CA GLY A 48 0.02 1.53 -3.11
C GLY A 48 -0.11 3.05 -2.95
N PHE A 49 -0.56 3.71 -4.02
CA PHE A 49 -0.59 5.17 -4.08
C PHE A 49 -1.89 5.82 -3.57
N LEU A 50 -2.92 5.03 -3.23
CA LEU A 50 -4.26 5.48 -2.77
C LEU A 50 -4.79 4.74 -1.54
N LEU A 51 -3.90 4.12 -0.75
CA LEU A 51 -4.31 3.25 0.36
C LEU A 51 -5.09 4.00 1.44
N TYR A 52 -4.62 5.19 1.83
CA TYR A 52 -5.13 5.95 2.98
C TYR A 52 -6.42 6.72 2.70
N ASN A 53 -7.00 6.53 1.51
CA ASN A 53 -8.23 7.19 1.05
C ASN A 53 -9.36 6.18 0.85
N TYR A 54 -9.07 4.89 1.04
CA TYR A 54 -9.99 3.80 0.78
C TYR A 54 -10.48 3.23 2.12
N GLY A 55 -11.74 3.54 2.42
CA GLY A 55 -12.39 3.22 3.70
C GLY A 55 -12.18 1.80 4.22
N PRO A 56 -12.31 0.75 3.39
CA PRO A 56 -12.15 -0.64 3.84
C PRO A 56 -10.74 -1.03 4.33
N LEU A 57 -9.74 -0.17 4.21
CA LEU A 57 -8.37 -0.41 4.72
C LEU A 57 -8.02 0.43 5.95
N MET A 58 -8.90 1.33 6.40
CA MET A 58 -8.59 2.32 7.44
C MET A 58 -8.26 1.68 8.80
N ASP A 59 -8.81 0.51 9.09
CA ASP A 59 -8.63 -0.21 10.35
C ASP A 59 -7.49 -1.27 10.29
N VAL A 60 -6.84 -1.43 9.14
CA VAL A 60 -5.80 -2.44 8.92
C VAL A 60 -4.42 -1.98 9.40
N PHE A 61 -4.15 -0.67 9.33
CA PHE A 61 -2.78 -0.17 9.45
C PHE A 61 -2.33 0.04 10.90
N ASN A 62 -1.24 -0.63 11.31
CA ASN A 62 -0.56 -0.32 12.57
C ASN A 62 0.46 0.82 12.44
N LYS A 63 1.05 0.98 11.25
CA LYS A 63 2.00 2.03 10.89
C LYS A 63 1.70 2.50 9.46
N CYS A 64 1.65 3.81 9.28
CA CYS A 64 1.42 4.43 7.98
C CYS A 64 2.65 5.28 7.61
N TYR A 65 3.17 5.06 6.40
CA TYR A 65 4.25 5.85 5.82
C TYR A 65 3.79 6.47 4.50
N TYR A 66 4.19 7.71 4.26
CA TYR A 66 3.89 8.41 3.01
C TYR A 66 5.17 8.97 2.39
N ILE A 67 5.45 8.53 1.16
CA ILE A 67 6.60 8.98 0.38
C ILE A 67 6.13 10.11 -0.53
N SER A 68 6.68 11.30 -0.35
CA SER A 68 6.39 12.45 -1.19
C SER A 68 7.59 12.82 -2.05
N ILE A 69 7.36 13.14 -3.33
CA ILE A 69 8.41 13.57 -4.25
C ILE A 69 7.95 14.91 -4.86
N PRO A 70 8.84 15.93 -4.94
CA PRO A 70 8.49 17.19 -5.60
C PRO A 70 8.05 17.00 -7.04
N TYR A 71 7.17 17.87 -7.52
CA TYR A 71 6.56 17.82 -8.85
C TYR A 71 7.55 17.50 -9.97
N GLN A 72 8.67 18.23 -10.04
CA GLN A 72 9.64 18.09 -11.14
C GLN A 72 10.28 16.70 -11.16
N GLU A 73 10.69 16.21 -9.99
CA GLU A 73 11.32 14.90 -9.85
C GLU A 73 10.31 13.78 -10.10
N CYS A 74 9.07 13.93 -9.62
CA CYS A 74 7.99 12.98 -9.89
C CYS A 74 7.69 12.88 -11.39
N LYS A 75 7.58 14.03 -12.08
CA LYS A 75 7.36 14.10 -13.53
C LYS A 75 8.49 13.45 -14.30
N ASN A 76 9.74 13.73 -13.93
CA ASN A 76 10.92 13.13 -14.56
C ASN A 76 10.91 11.59 -14.38
N ARG A 77 10.75 11.09 -13.15
CA ARG A 77 10.67 9.65 -12.88
C ARG A 77 9.54 8.97 -13.64
N ARG A 78 8.35 9.59 -13.67
CA ARG A 78 7.19 9.05 -14.39
C ARG A 78 7.44 9.01 -15.89
N SER A 79 8.07 10.02 -16.48
CA SER A 79 8.39 10.05 -17.91
C SER A 79 9.34 8.93 -18.35
N MET A 80 10.15 8.41 -17.42
CA MET A 80 11.06 7.27 -17.66
C MET A 80 10.39 5.91 -17.44
N ARG A 81 9.19 5.86 -16.86
CA ARG A 81 8.50 4.60 -16.56
C ARG A 81 7.67 4.14 -17.76
N GLN A 82 7.80 2.86 -18.12
CA GLN A 82 6.94 2.22 -19.11
C GLN A 82 5.68 1.67 -18.44
N TYR A 83 4.53 2.27 -18.74
CA TYR A 83 3.22 1.72 -18.39
C TYR A 83 2.69 0.81 -19.49
N THR A 84 1.83 -0.16 -19.13
CA THR A 84 1.16 -1.05 -20.10
C THR A 84 0.37 -0.27 -21.14
N VAL A 85 -0.30 0.81 -20.70
CA VAL A 85 -0.90 1.81 -21.57
C VAL A 85 -0.04 3.07 -21.47
N PRO A 86 0.61 3.52 -22.55
CA PRO A 86 1.43 4.72 -22.53
C PRO A 86 0.62 5.95 -22.10
N ASP A 87 1.25 6.84 -21.33
CA ASP A 87 0.65 8.11 -20.95
C ASP A 87 0.44 8.98 -22.21
N PRO A 88 -0.77 9.49 -22.50
CA PRO A 88 -0.96 10.44 -23.58
C PRO A 88 -0.28 11.78 -23.27
N PRO A 89 0.02 12.61 -24.30
CA PRO A 89 0.61 13.93 -24.10
C PRO A 89 -0.18 14.76 -23.08
N GLY A 90 0.52 15.33 -22.10
CA GLY A 90 -0.07 16.17 -21.06
C GLY A 90 -0.80 15.43 -19.93
N LEU A 91 -0.86 14.09 -19.92
CA LEU A 91 -1.55 13.33 -18.87
C LEU A 91 -1.04 13.69 -17.47
N PHE A 92 0.28 13.85 -17.32
CA PHE A 92 0.87 14.13 -16.01
C PHE A 92 0.31 15.43 -15.41
N ASP A 93 0.35 16.49 -16.21
CA ASP A 93 -0.04 17.84 -15.79
C ASP A 93 -1.55 17.99 -15.69
N GLY A 94 -2.29 17.37 -16.63
CA GLY A 94 -3.73 17.49 -16.72
C GLY A 94 -4.50 16.56 -15.80
N HIS A 95 -3.89 15.46 -15.32
CA HIS A 95 -4.61 14.44 -14.56
C HIS A 95 -3.83 13.88 -13.38
N VAL A 96 -2.63 13.34 -13.61
CA VAL A 96 -1.89 12.60 -12.56
C VAL A 96 -1.59 13.47 -11.37
N TRP A 97 -0.98 14.65 -11.59
CA TRP A 97 -0.58 15.54 -10.53
C TRP A 97 -1.79 16.21 -9.84
N PRO A 98 -2.81 16.72 -10.55
CA PRO A 98 -4.04 17.16 -9.93
C PRO A 98 -4.71 16.09 -9.06
N MET A 99 -4.78 14.84 -9.53
CA MET A 99 -5.33 13.73 -8.74
C MET A 99 -4.45 13.43 -7.54
N TYR A 100 -3.12 13.41 -7.66
CA TYR A 100 -2.23 13.28 -6.51
C TYR A 100 -2.52 14.33 -5.43
N LEU A 101 -2.63 15.61 -5.81
CA LEU A 101 -2.91 16.70 -4.86
C LEU A 101 -4.28 16.55 -4.19
N LYS A 102 -5.29 16.13 -4.95
CA LYS A 102 -6.63 15.83 -4.42
C LYS A 102 -6.56 14.74 -3.35
N HIS A 103 -5.96 13.61 -3.68
CA HIS A 103 -5.89 12.46 -2.76
C HIS A 103 -4.96 12.73 -1.58
N ARG A 104 -3.92 13.54 -1.76
CA ARG A 104 -3.08 13.99 -0.64
C ARG A 104 -3.91 14.77 0.39
N ARG A 105 -4.78 15.67 -0.05
CA ARG A 105 -5.65 16.43 0.85
C ARG A 105 -6.62 15.51 1.61
N GLU A 106 -7.29 14.60 0.90
CA GLU A 106 -8.18 13.60 1.51
C GLU A 106 -7.45 12.74 2.55
N MET A 107 -6.18 12.41 2.29
CA MET A 107 -5.33 11.64 3.19
C MET A 107 -4.88 12.45 4.41
N GLU A 108 -4.58 13.74 4.25
CA GLU A 108 -4.28 14.66 5.36
C GLU A 108 -5.51 14.91 6.27
N GLU A 109 -6.72 14.77 5.73
CA GLU A 109 -8.00 14.86 6.45
C GLU A 109 -8.41 13.54 7.12
N SER A 110 -7.69 12.45 6.86
CA SER A 110 -7.95 11.11 7.43
C SER A 110 -7.62 11.04 8.92
N PRO A 111 -8.32 10.23 9.73
CA PRO A 111 -7.97 10.01 11.14
C PRO A 111 -6.65 9.24 11.34
N LEU A 112 -6.01 8.77 10.28
CA LEU A 112 -4.76 8.02 10.35
C LEU A 112 -3.58 8.91 10.76
N THR A 113 -2.74 8.41 11.68
CA THR A 113 -1.44 9.05 11.96
C THR A 113 -0.41 8.58 10.94
N ILE A 114 -0.05 9.47 10.01
CA ILE A 114 0.80 9.15 8.87
C ILE A 114 2.20 9.76 9.05
N GLY A 115 3.23 8.91 9.07
CA GLY A 115 4.63 9.33 9.13
C GLY A 115 5.11 9.83 7.76
N GLY A 116 5.68 11.04 7.72
CA GLY A 116 6.30 11.59 6.52
C GLY A 116 7.69 11.02 6.27
N VAL A 117 7.97 10.63 5.01
CA VAL A 117 9.31 10.31 4.53
C VAL A 117 9.56 11.19 3.30
N THR A 118 10.49 12.14 3.42
CA THR A 118 10.91 13.08 2.37
C THR A 118 12.13 12.57 1.63
#